data_AF-A0A7S1A8S1-F1
#
_entry.id   AF-A0A7S1A8S1-F1
#
_cell.length_a   1.000
_cell.length_b   1.000
_cell.length_c   1.000
_cell.angle_alpha   90.00
_cell.angle_beta   90.00
_cell.angle_gamma   90.00
#
_symmetry.space_group_name_H-M   'P 1'
#
loop_
_entity.id
_entity.type
_entity.pdbx_description
1 polymer ?
#
loop_
_entity_poly.entity_id
_entity_poly.type
_entity_poly.pdbx_seq_one_letter_code
_entity_poly.pdbx_strand_id
1 'polypeptide(L)'
;FGSSASCFWLVWPAMADVVATETDSKPSVDGAKAEREVARSTFYTAINLESPIEPKKSKQSTQLAQRYHTLETTDAGPRIVEHHAGLKSLALTLDERMHALLREHEKDFFLAYKTHMYHVQGKIRELELKAEQEEAKTREDSKIKDLERELDWFKTEALRLDELCKGYKREVDKWRAKAEALDEDRRFLEDQIKGSKRQNKILRAAAERARSSAYSAMMMTKQRARAEDQSCPENGDASVQPTGDVRSRPSSSGVSRGRTLALAVRQGHAAALVPTGMPSVSSEMLPDGGGSEERYLDAIKHLRESLTREQHTVRMLQAARSNTYCKKSEMEELFLKCVDEARRDYMAKKHLRKPVSDKQQIFNAIVGNEDVLVSLYERLFPHRTGIARSLGTGEVLDVRPVSTPRGACADPHLRNLPHEHTAGCVH
;
A
#
# COMPACT_ATOMS: atom_id res chain seq x y z
N PHE A 1 -8.65 -18.62 -40.40
CA PHE A 1 -9.75 -17.78 -40.89
C PHE A 1 -10.31 -16.98 -39.72
N GLY A 2 -10.29 -15.64 -39.81
CA GLY A 2 -11.15 -14.76 -39.00
C GLY A 2 -10.50 -14.03 -37.83
N SER A 3 -9.97 -12.83 -38.09
CA SER A 3 -9.61 -11.78 -37.13
C SER A 3 -10.73 -11.41 -36.15
N SER A 4 -10.35 -11.01 -34.93
CA SER A 4 -11.00 -9.91 -34.22
C SER A 4 -10.10 -9.40 -33.10
N ALA A 5 -9.36 -8.34 -33.42
CA ALA A 5 -8.76 -7.43 -32.47
C ALA A 5 -9.63 -6.17 -32.42
N SER A 6 -10.16 -5.82 -31.25
CA SER A 6 -10.52 -4.45 -30.83
C SER A 6 -11.45 -4.51 -29.61
N CYS A 7 -11.02 -3.84 -28.53
CA CYS A 7 -11.82 -2.99 -27.64
C CYS A 7 -11.03 -2.81 -26.33
N PHE A 8 -10.03 -1.95 -26.38
CA PHE A 8 -9.32 -1.46 -25.20
C PHE A 8 -9.22 0.07 -25.32
N TRP A 9 -10.36 0.75 -25.17
CA TRP A 9 -10.41 2.20 -24.99
C TRP A 9 -11.68 2.54 -24.19
N LEU A 10 -11.52 3.51 -23.28
CA LEU A 10 -12.54 4.18 -22.46
C LEU A 10 -12.90 3.49 -21.13
N VAL A 11 -12.18 3.84 -20.06
CA VAL A 11 -12.72 4.67 -18.95
C VAL A 11 -11.53 5.37 -18.28
N TRP A 12 -11.37 6.66 -18.56
CA TRP A 12 -10.54 7.59 -17.78
C TRP A 12 -11.51 8.63 -17.21
N PRO A 13 -11.73 8.72 -15.89
CA PRO A 13 -12.50 9.81 -15.33
C PRO A 13 -11.60 11.01 -15.06
N ALA A 14 -12.14 12.17 -15.41
CA ALA A 14 -11.61 13.49 -15.17
C ALA A 14 -11.14 13.71 -13.72
N MET A 15 -9.91 14.23 -13.60
CA MET A 15 -9.41 15.00 -12.46
C MET A 15 -8.75 16.24 -13.07
N ALA A 16 -9.59 17.11 -13.61
CA ALA A 16 -9.28 18.51 -13.81
C ALA A 16 -9.88 19.26 -12.62
N ASP A 17 -9.20 20.32 -12.20
CA ASP A 17 -9.46 21.17 -11.04
C ASP A 17 -8.92 20.61 -9.72
N VAL A 18 -7.80 21.19 -9.27
CA VAL A 18 -7.61 21.76 -7.91
C VAL A 18 -6.18 22.33 -7.80
N VAL A 19 -6.13 23.63 -7.49
CA VAL A 19 -5.01 24.42 -6.94
C VAL A 19 -3.91 24.87 -7.93
N ALA A 20 -4.16 26.03 -8.54
CA ALA A 20 -3.12 26.96 -8.95
C ALA A 20 -3.35 28.29 -8.21
N THR A 21 -2.73 28.44 -7.05
CA THR A 21 -2.54 29.73 -6.37
C THR A 21 -1.10 29.80 -5.88
N GLU A 22 -0.18 30.07 -6.79
CA GLU A 22 1.11 30.64 -6.42
C GLU A 22 1.34 31.90 -7.24
N THR A 23 1.50 32.98 -6.51
CA THR A 23 1.73 34.34 -6.97
C THR A 23 3.11 34.42 -7.60
N ASP A 24 3.14 34.38 -8.92
CA ASP A 24 4.29 34.67 -9.77
C ASP A 24 4.60 36.19 -9.69
N SER A 25 5.36 36.60 -8.68
CA SER A 25 5.91 37.94 -8.58
C SER A 25 7.08 38.10 -9.54
N LYS A 26 6.75 38.31 -10.82
CA LYS A 26 7.67 38.74 -11.87
C LYS A 26 8.47 39.96 -11.39
N PRO A 27 9.81 39.90 -11.32
CA PRO A 27 10.61 41.09 -11.06
C PRO A 27 10.44 42.06 -12.24
N SER A 28 9.97 43.27 -11.91
CA SER A 28 9.81 44.38 -12.83
C SER A 28 11.13 44.66 -13.58
N VAL A 29 11.07 44.53 -14.91
CA VAL A 29 12.18 44.80 -15.85
C VAL A 29 12.62 46.28 -15.81
N ASP A 30 11.82 47.17 -15.22
CA ASP A 30 12.11 48.60 -15.13
C ASP A 30 13.08 48.94 -13.99
N GLY A 31 13.20 48.10 -12.95
CA GLY A 31 14.15 48.32 -11.84
C GLY A 31 15.62 48.13 -12.25
N ALA A 32 15.89 47.16 -13.14
CA ALA A 32 17.25 46.82 -13.57
C ALA A 32 17.88 47.86 -14.51
N LYS A 33 17.08 48.71 -15.16
CA LYS A 33 17.59 49.82 -15.99
C LYS A 33 18.02 51.01 -15.14
N ALA A 34 17.30 51.31 -14.07
CA ALA A 34 17.60 52.44 -13.19
C ALA A 34 18.93 52.26 -12.43
N GLU A 35 19.22 51.07 -11.88
CA GLU A 35 20.50 50.81 -11.21
C GLU A 35 21.71 50.83 -12.16
N ARG A 36 21.51 50.41 -13.41
CA ARG A 36 22.57 50.41 -14.44
C ARG A 36 22.95 51.82 -14.90
N GLU A 37 22.03 52.78 -14.79
CA GLU A 37 22.25 54.19 -15.13
C GLU A 37 22.89 54.96 -13.97
N VAL A 38 22.53 54.64 -12.72
CA VAL A 38 23.20 55.16 -11.52
C VAL A 38 24.66 54.70 -11.44
N ALA A 39 24.95 53.43 -11.72
CA ALA A 39 26.31 52.90 -11.74
C ALA A 39 27.19 53.51 -12.86
N ARG A 40 26.59 53.95 -13.97
CA ARG A 40 27.31 54.71 -15.02
C ARG A 40 27.56 56.16 -14.61
N SER A 41 26.66 56.77 -13.84
CA SER A 41 26.80 58.15 -13.37
C SER A 41 27.93 58.31 -12.32
N THR A 42 28.21 57.30 -11.52
CA THR A 42 29.23 57.40 -10.45
C THR A 42 30.68 57.30 -10.94
N PHE A 43 30.93 56.89 -12.19
CA PHE A 43 32.29 56.66 -12.70
C PHE A 43 32.89 57.85 -13.50
N TYR A 44 32.06 58.82 -13.92
CA TYR A 44 32.52 59.95 -14.75
C TYR A 44 32.83 61.25 -13.99
N THR A 45 32.69 61.28 -12.67
CA THR A 45 32.89 62.50 -11.85
C THR A 45 34.32 62.72 -11.34
N ALA A 46 35.31 61.91 -11.73
CA ALA A 46 36.66 62.00 -11.17
C ALA A 46 37.79 62.40 -12.14
N ILE A 47 37.53 62.57 -13.44
CA ILE A 47 38.59 62.88 -14.43
C ILE A 47 38.14 64.03 -15.33
N ASN A 48 38.02 65.21 -14.75
CA ASN A 48 38.02 66.46 -15.51
C ASN A 48 38.64 67.55 -14.62
N LEU A 49 39.97 67.48 -14.48
CA LEU A 49 40.78 68.49 -13.82
C LEU A 49 41.97 68.85 -14.71
N GLU A 50 41.70 69.16 -15.98
CA GLU A 50 42.68 69.78 -16.87
C GLU A 50 42.09 71.08 -17.43
N SER A 51 42.29 72.16 -16.67
CA SER A 51 42.25 73.50 -17.22
C SER A 51 43.55 73.74 -18.02
N PRO A 52 43.49 74.23 -19.27
CA PRO A 52 44.68 74.56 -20.02
C PRO A 52 45.34 75.81 -19.43
N ILE A 53 46.43 75.62 -18.68
CA ILE A 53 47.29 76.72 -18.23
C ILE A 53 48.19 77.10 -19.39
N GLU A 54 47.82 78.18 -20.07
CA GLU A 54 48.62 78.86 -21.11
C GLU A 54 50.00 79.29 -20.57
N PRO A 55 51.12 78.89 -21.21
CA PRO A 55 52.46 79.27 -20.77
C PRO A 55 52.81 80.71 -21.22
N LYS A 56 52.79 81.65 -20.27
CA LYS A 56 53.36 83.00 -20.46
C LYS A 56 54.88 82.91 -20.61
N LYS A 57 55.36 82.86 -21.85
CA LYS A 57 56.77 83.03 -22.23
C LYS A 57 57.19 84.49 -21.96
N SER A 58 57.91 84.76 -20.86
CA SER A 58 58.63 86.03 -20.70
C SER A 58 59.90 85.90 -19.85
N LYS A 59 61.03 86.31 -20.44
CA LYS A 59 62.29 86.81 -19.86
C LYS A 59 63.11 85.97 -18.85
N GLN A 60 62.60 84.86 -18.29
CA GLN A 60 63.37 84.02 -17.34
C GLN A 60 64.37 83.04 -17.99
N SER A 61 64.20 82.73 -19.27
CA SER A 61 65.06 81.76 -19.99
C SER A 61 66.52 82.21 -20.08
N THR A 62 66.76 83.51 -20.24
CA THR A 62 68.11 84.06 -20.48
C THR A 62 68.98 84.13 -19.21
N GLN A 63 68.40 84.32 -18.02
CA GLN A 63 69.16 84.31 -16.75
C GLN A 63 69.53 82.90 -16.29
N LEU A 64 68.69 81.89 -16.57
CA LEU A 64 69.00 80.50 -16.27
C LEU A 64 70.19 79.99 -17.09
N ALA A 65 70.27 80.36 -18.38
CA ALA A 65 71.39 79.99 -19.24
C ALA A 65 72.76 80.49 -18.72
N GLN A 66 72.81 81.68 -18.12
CA GLN A 66 74.04 82.25 -17.56
C GLN A 66 74.50 81.55 -16.26
N ARG A 67 73.57 80.96 -15.50
CA ARG A 67 73.86 80.22 -14.25
C ARG A 67 74.47 78.84 -14.50
N TYR A 68 74.12 78.19 -15.61
CA TYR A 68 74.72 76.89 -15.98
C TYR A 68 76.16 77.05 -16.46
N HIS A 69 76.47 78.17 -17.12
CA HIS A 69 77.81 78.41 -17.64
C HIS A 69 78.87 78.58 -16.54
N THR A 70 78.48 79.10 -15.36
CA THR A 70 79.37 79.18 -14.19
C THR A 70 79.59 77.82 -13.53
N LEU A 71 78.61 76.92 -13.56
CA LEU A 71 78.73 75.57 -13.03
C LEU A 71 79.65 74.69 -13.88
N GLU A 72 79.63 74.84 -15.21
CA GLU A 72 80.50 74.10 -16.15
C GLU A 72 82.00 74.34 -15.94
N THR A 73 82.38 75.46 -15.31
CA THR A 73 83.79 75.81 -15.05
C THR A 73 84.40 75.14 -13.81
N THR A 74 83.58 74.45 -13.01
CA THR A 74 84.07 73.67 -11.85
C THR A 74 84.32 72.21 -12.25
N ASP A 75 85.29 71.54 -11.62
CA ASP A 75 85.68 70.15 -11.93
C ASP A 75 84.52 69.13 -11.79
N ALA A 76 83.50 69.47 -10.98
CA ALA A 76 82.26 68.70 -10.82
C ALA A 76 81.10 69.16 -11.74
N GLY A 77 81.26 70.26 -12.45
CA GLY A 77 80.25 70.93 -13.29
C GLY A 77 79.59 70.03 -14.34
N PRO A 78 80.36 69.29 -15.16
CA PRO A 78 79.81 68.38 -16.16
C PRO A 78 78.88 67.31 -15.57
N ARG A 79 79.23 66.77 -14.39
CA ARG A 79 78.39 65.78 -13.68
C ARG A 79 77.07 66.39 -13.21
N ILE A 80 77.09 67.64 -12.75
CA ILE A 80 75.88 68.35 -12.31
C ILE A 80 74.94 68.59 -13.49
N VAL A 81 75.47 69.00 -14.65
CA VAL A 81 74.69 69.22 -15.88
C VAL A 81 74.11 67.90 -16.40
N GLU A 82 74.89 66.81 -16.38
CA GLU A 82 74.43 65.47 -16.75
C GLU A 82 73.30 64.97 -15.82
N HIS A 83 73.46 65.09 -14.50
CA HIS A 83 72.41 64.73 -13.55
C HIS A 83 71.16 65.59 -13.70
N HIS A 84 71.30 66.90 -13.95
CA HIS A 84 70.17 67.80 -14.20
C HIS A 84 69.45 67.43 -15.51
N ALA A 85 70.18 67.11 -16.58
CA ALA A 85 69.60 66.61 -17.83
C ALA A 85 68.87 65.26 -17.61
N GLY A 86 69.44 64.37 -16.81
CA GLY A 86 68.80 63.12 -16.40
C GLY A 86 67.52 63.34 -15.59
N LEU A 87 67.52 64.28 -14.64
CA LEU A 87 66.33 64.65 -13.86
C LEU A 87 65.24 65.25 -14.74
N LYS A 88 65.62 66.09 -15.71
CA LYS A 88 64.69 66.69 -16.67
C LYS A 88 64.12 65.66 -17.63
N SER A 89 64.93 64.73 -18.13
CA SER A 89 64.46 63.60 -18.94
C SER A 89 63.52 62.69 -18.14
N LEU A 90 63.85 62.41 -16.88
CA LEU A 90 62.99 61.64 -16.00
C LEU A 90 61.66 62.35 -15.76
N ALA A 91 61.67 63.66 -15.45
CA ALA A 91 60.46 64.43 -15.24
C ALA A 91 59.57 64.48 -16.50
N LEU A 92 60.16 64.56 -17.70
CA LEU A 92 59.43 64.54 -18.97
C LEU A 92 58.87 63.16 -19.32
N THR A 93 59.54 62.08 -18.91
CA THR A 93 59.13 60.70 -19.22
C THR A 93 58.28 60.05 -18.10
N LEU A 94 58.16 60.71 -16.94
CA LEU A 94 57.44 60.18 -15.79
C LEU A 94 55.95 59.97 -16.10
N ASP A 95 55.31 60.95 -16.73
CA ASP A 95 53.89 60.84 -17.12
C ASP A 95 53.66 59.71 -18.11
N GLU A 96 54.54 59.56 -19.11
CA GLU A 96 54.45 58.46 -20.07
C GLU A 96 54.57 57.10 -19.39
N ARG A 97 55.51 56.96 -18.44
CA ARG A 97 55.70 55.75 -17.63
C ARG A 97 54.49 55.50 -16.71
N MET A 98 53.95 56.53 -16.07
CA MET A 98 52.76 56.42 -15.22
C MET A 98 51.53 55.99 -16.02
N HIS A 99 51.30 56.58 -17.20
CA HIS A 99 50.23 56.14 -18.09
C HIS A 99 50.44 54.72 -18.62
N ALA A 100 51.68 54.30 -18.89
CA ALA A 100 51.97 52.92 -19.26
C ALA A 100 51.60 51.96 -18.13
N LEU A 101 52.02 52.26 -16.90
CA LEU A 101 51.71 51.47 -15.71
C LEU A 101 50.20 51.41 -15.44
N LEU A 102 49.49 52.54 -15.55
CA LEU A 102 48.03 52.60 -15.39
C LEU A 102 47.31 51.74 -16.44
N ARG A 103 47.77 51.77 -17.70
CA ARG A 103 47.22 50.91 -18.76
C ARG A 103 47.46 49.42 -18.51
N GLU A 104 48.62 49.06 -17.94
CA GLU A 104 48.90 47.68 -17.54
C GLU A 104 47.98 47.23 -16.40
N HIS A 105 47.86 48.04 -15.36
CA HIS A 105 46.95 47.75 -14.25
C HIS A 105 45.50 47.66 -14.71
N GLU A 106 45.02 48.55 -15.58
CA GLU A 106 43.67 48.48 -16.14
C GLU A 106 43.42 47.15 -16.85
N LYS A 107 44.38 46.69 -17.67
CA LYS A 107 44.31 45.39 -18.34
C LYS A 107 44.27 44.24 -17.34
N ASP A 108 45.11 44.27 -16.31
CA ASP A 108 45.17 43.23 -15.28
C ASP A 108 43.87 43.16 -14.46
N PHE A 109 43.34 44.32 -14.05
CA PHE A 109 42.06 44.41 -13.35
C PHE A 109 40.92 43.89 -14.22
N PHE A 110 40.90 44.24 -15.51
CA PHE A 110 39.88 43.76 -16.43
C PHE A 110 39.96 42.25 -16.65
N LEU A 111 41.17 41.70 -16.78
CA LEU A 111 41.38 40.27 -16.93
C LEU A 111 40.99 39.49 -15.67
N ALA A 112 41.37 39.99 -14.49
CA ALA A 112 40.98 39.41 -13.20
C ALA A 112 39.45 39.43 -13.02
N TYR A 113 38.81 40.56 -13.33
CA TYR A 113 37.35 40.70 -13.30
C TYR A 113 36.67 39.72 -14.26
N LYS A 114 37.12 39.64 -15.52
CA LYS A 114 36.55 38.73 -16.52
C LYS A 114 36.69 37.27 -16.08
N THR A 115 37.84 36.89 -15.53
CA THR A 115 38.09 35.54 -15.00
C THR A 115 37.14 35.24 -13.83
N HIS A 116 37.00 36.17 -12.89
CA HIS A 116 36.07 36.02 -11.78
C HIS A 116 34.62 35.92 -12.25
N MET A 117 34.21 36.74 -13.23
CA MET A 117 32.86 36.69 -13.79
C MET A 117 32.55 35.38 -14.50
N TYR A 118 33.50 34.80 -15.24
CA TYR A 118 33.30 33.46 -15.79
C TYR A 118 33.13 32.40 -14.71
N HIS A 119 33.86 32.53 -13.60
CA HIS A 119 33.69 31.64 -12.45
C HIS A 119 32.32 31.79 -11.80
N VAL A 120 31.85 33.03 -11.61
CA VAL A 120 30.52 33.31 -11.07
C VAL A 120 29.43 32.76 -11.99
N GLN A 121 29.52 33.00 -13.29
CA GLN A 121 28.57 32.45 -14.27
C GLN A 121 28.59 30.92 -14.30
N GLY A 122 29.77 30.30 -14.15
CA GLY A 122 29.90 28.85 -14.03
C GLY A 122 29.20 28.31 -12.79
N LYS A 123 29.40 28.96 -11.63
CA LYS A 123 28.73 28.60 -10.37
C LYS A 123 27.22 28.77 -10.43
N ILE A 124 26.73 29.84 -11.06
CA ILE A 124 25.28 30.05 -11.24
C ILE A 124 24.69 28.89 -12.05
N ARG A 125 25.29 28.53 -13.18
CA ARG A 125 24.84 27.39 -14.00
C ARG A 125 24.90 26.06 -13.25
N GLU A 126 25.93 25.86 -12.42
CA GLU A 126 26.05 24.67 -11.57
C GLU A 126 24.92 24.60 -10.53
N LEU A 127 24.57 25.74 -9.91
CA LEU A 127 23.47 25.82 -8.94
C LEU A 127 22.11 25.61 -9.60
N GLU A 128 21.89 26.16 -10.80
CA GLU A 128 20.68 25.93 -11.60
C GLU A 128 20.50 24.43 -11.90
N LEU A 129 21.55 23.76 -12.40
CA LEU A 129 21.51 22.32 -12.69
C LEU A 129 21.22 21.48 -11.44
N LYS A 130 21.82 21.85 -10.29
CA LYS A 130 21.55 21.17 -9.02
C LYS A 130 20.10 21.36 -8.56
N ALA A 131 19.53 22.56 -8.74
CA ALA A 131 18.14 22.83 -8.40
C ALA A 131 17.18 22.01 -9.27
N GLU A 132 17.41 21.95 -10.59
CA GLU A 132 16.63 21.12 -11.51
C GLU A 132 16.70 19.63 -11.15
N GLN A 133 17.89 19.16 -10.74
CA GLN A 133 18.07 17.76 -10.33
C GLN A 133 17.28 17.44 -9.05
N GLU A 134 17.29 18.32 -8.05
CA GLU A 134 16.50 18.15 -6.84
C GLU A 134 14.99 18.26 -7.12
N GLU A 135 14.58 19.14 -8.03
CA GLU A 135 13.18 19.21 -8.47
C GLU A 135 12.76 17.91 -9.17
N ALA A 136 13.60 17.32 -10.02
CA ALA A 136 13.32 16.04 -10.66
C ALA A 136 13.17 14.91 -9.60
N LYS A 137 14.05 14.87 -8.60
CA LYS A 137 13.94 13.90 -7.49
C LYS A 137 12.63 14.06 -6.72
N THR A 138 12.24 15.29 -6.37
CA THR A 138 10.97 15.52 -5.64
C THR A 138 9.73 15.13 -6.45
N ARG A 139 9.77 15.27 -7.78
CA ARG A 139 8.70 14.78 -8.68
C ARG A 139 8.65 13.24 -8.72
N GLU A 140 9.79 12.57 -8.78
CA GLU A 140 9.87 11.11 -8.71
C GLU A 140 9.34 10.58 -7.37
N ASP A 141 9.73 11.20 -6.25
CA ASP A 141 9.24 10.85 -4.91
C ASP A 141 7.72 11.03 -4.77
N SER A 142 7.17 12.08 -5.40
CA SER A 142 5.73 12.32 -5.41
C SER A 142 4.99 11.20 -6.16
N LYS A 143 5.53 10.77 -7.31
CA LYS A 143 4.99 9.64 -8.07
C LYS A 143 5.05 8.32 -7.28
N ILE A 144 6.12 8.09 -6.52
CA ILE A 144 6.24 6.91 -5.65
C ILE A 144 5.11 6.92 -4.60
N LYS A 145 4.89 8.04 -3.93
CA LYS A 145 3.81 8.18 -2.93
C LYS A 145 2.42 7.92 -3.53
N ASP A 146 2.18 8.34 -4.77
CA ASP A 146 0.92 8.09 -5.46
C ASP A 146 0.69 6.60 -5.72
N LEU A 147 1.72 5.91 -6.22
CA LEU A 147 1.68 4.45 -6.44
C LEU A 147 1.53 3.67 -5.13
N GLU A 148 2.17 4.11 -4.05
CA GLU A 148 2.01 3.51 -2.72
C GLU A 148 0.56 3.65 -2.21
N ARG A 149 -0.07 4.81 -2.41
CA ARG A 149 -1.48 5.04 -2.07
C ARG A 149 -2.42 4.16 -2.88
N GLU A 150 -2.19 4.02 -4.19
CA GLU A 150 -2.96 3.12 -5.05
C GLU A 150 -2.82 1.67 -4.60
N LEU A 151 -1.60 1.22 -4.29
CA LEU A 151 -1.33 -0.13 -3.82
C LEU A 151 -2.05 -0.43 -2.49
N ASP A 152 -2.05 0.50 -1.54
CA ASP A 152 -2.76 0.33 -0.26
C ASP A 152 -4.28 0.34 -0.44
N TRP A 153 -4.78 1.12 -1.40
CA TRP A 153 -6.19 1.04 -1.81
C TRP A 153 -6.55 -0.36 -2.35
N PHE A 154 -5.74 -0.91 -3.27
CA PHE A 154 -5.97 -2.26 -3.80
C PHE A 154 -5.91 -3.34 -2.73
N LYS A 155 -4.98 -3.26 -1.77
CA LYS A 155 -4.94 -4.18 -0.63
C LYS A 155 -6.23 -4.14 0.17
N THR A 156 -6.70 -2.94 0.50
CA THR A 156 -7.92 -2.74 1.29
C THR A 156 -9.15 -3.28 0.54
N GLU A 157 -9.24 -3.00 -0.75
CA GLU A 157 -10.35 -3.47 -1.58
C GLU A 157 -10.32 -5.00 -1.76
N ALA A 158 -9.15 -5.61 -1.92
CA ALA A 158 -9.01 -7.07 -1.97
C ALA A 158 -9.47 -7.74 -0.66
N LEU A 159 -9.15 -7.16 0.50
CA LEU A 159 -9.62 -7.65 1.80
C LEU A 159 -11.15 -7.52 1.94
N ARG A 160 -11.72 -6.38 1.52
CA ARG A 160 -13.17 -6.15 1.51
C ARG A 160 -13.90 -7.17 0.63
N LEU A 161 -13.36 -7.44 -0.56
CA LEU A 161 -13.92 -8.43 -1.49
C LEU A 161 -13.81 -9.87 -0.95
N ASP A 162 -12.73 -10.21 -0.27
CA ASP A 162 -12.57 -11.52 0.40
C ASP A 162 -13.60 -11.71 1.52
N GLU A 163 -13.87 -10.67 2.32
CA GLU A 163 -14.93 -10.69 3.34
C GLU A 163 -16.32 -10.91 2.73
N LEU A 164 -16.65 -10.23 1.63
CA LEU A 164 -17.90 -10.42 0.90
C LEU A 164 -18.01 -11.84 0.31
N CYS A 165 -16.94 -12.35 -0.30
CA CYS A 165 -16.89 -13.72 -0.81
C CYS A 165 -17.12 -14.75 0.29
N LYS A 166 -16.49 -14.57 1.46
CA LYS A 166 -16.73 -15.41 2.65
C LYS A 166 -18.19 -15.31 3.13
N GLY A 167 -18.78 -14.12 3.07
CA GLY A 167 -20.21 -13.90 3.36
C GLY A 167 -21.11 -14.73 2.46
N TYR A 168 -20.98 -14.57 1.14
CA TYR A 168 -21.79 -15.32 0.17
C TYR A 168 -21.56 -16.83 0.26
N LYS A 169 -20.33 -17.28 0.51
CA LYS A 169 -20.05 -18.71 0.70
C LYS A 169 -20.83 -19.30 1.88
N ARG A 170 -20.87 -18.61 3.03
CA ARG A 170 -21.67 -19.03 4.19
C ARG A 170 -23.17 -19.07 3.88
N GLU A 171 -23.67 -18.12 3.10
CA GLU A 171 -25.08 -18.11 2.67
C GLU A 171 -25.40 -19.28 1.74
N VAL A 172 -24.52 -19.58 0.79
CA VAL A 172 -24.64 -20.75 -0.09
C VAL A 172 -24.65 -22.04 0.73
N ASP A 173 -23.72 -22.21 1.67
CA ASP A 173 -23.66 -23.40 2.54
C ASP A 173 -24.93 -23.53 3.39
N LYS A 174 -25.46 -22.41 3.92
CA LYS A 174 -26.72 -22.37 4.66
C LYS A 174 -27.92 -22.80 3.81
N TRP A 175 -28.00 -22.34 2.55
CA TRP A 175 -29.09 -22.73 1.65
C TRP A 175 -28.94 -24.18 1.19
N ARG A 176 -27.72 -24.67 0.98
CA ARG A 176 -27.45 -26.08 0.69
C ARG A 176 -27.91 -26.98 1.82
N ALA A 177 -27.54 -26.68 3.07
CA ALA A 177 -28.00 -27.44 4.24
C ALA A 177 -29.53 -27.45 4.37
N LYS A 178 -30.20 -26.32 4.08
CA LYS A 178 -31.67 -26.27 4.05
C LYS A 178 -32.28 -27.13 2.94
N ALA A 179 -31.69 -27.12 1.75
CA ALA A 179 -32.15 -27.94 0.64
C ALA A 179 -32.00 -29.43 0.96
N GLU A 180 -30.86 -29.83 1.54
CA GLU A 180 -30.62 -31.21 1.99
C GLU A 180 -31.64 -31.65 3.05
N ALA A 181 -31.91 -30.81 4.06
CA ALA A 181 -32.93 -31.11 5.07
C ALA A 181 -34.34 -31.28 4.47
N LEU A 182 -34.73 -30.42 3.52
CA LEU A 182 -36.01 -30.56 2.82
C LEU A 182 -36.08 -31.81 1.94
N ASP A 183 -34.96 -32.22 1.33
CA ASP A 183 -34.88 -33.45 0.56
C ASP A 183 -35.01 -34.70 1.46
N GLU A 184 -34.43 -34.68 2.66
CA GLU A 184 -34.62 -35.72 3.67
C GLU A 184 -36.09 -35.80 4.12
N ASP A 185 -36.72 -34.67 4.43
CA ASP A 185 -38.15 -34.60 4.79
C ASP A 185 -39.03 -35.11 3.65
N ARG A 186 -38.74 -34.73 2.40
CA ARG A 186 -39.46 -35.22 1.21
C ARG A 186 -39.35 -36.74 1.10
N ARG A 187 -38.15 -37.31 1.22
CA ARG A 187 -37.93 -38.77 1.18
C ARG A 187 -38.69 -39.48 2.29
N PHE A 188 -38.64 -38.95 3.52
CA PHE A 188 -39.37 -39.49 4.66
C PHE A 188 -40.89 -39.55 4.41
N LEU A 189 -41.48 -38.44 3.95
CA LEU A 189 -42.91 -38.37 3.63
C LEU A 189 -43.27 -39.30 2.47
N GLU A 190 -42.43 -39.39 1.44
CA GLU A 190 -42.63 -40.32 0.33
C GLU A 190 -42.70 -41.78 0.81
N ASP A 191 -41.81 -42.18 1.71
CA ASP A 191 -41.79 -43.53 2.25
C ASP A 191 -42.97 -43.80 3.19
N GLN A 192 -43.40 -42.81 3.97
CA GLN A 192 -44.62 -42.89 4.77
C GLN A 192 -45.87 -43.06 3.89
N ILE A 193 -45.96 -42.30 2.79
CA ILE A 193 -47.04 -42.42 1.80
C ILE A 193 -47.02 -43.80 1.16
N LYS A 194 -45.85 -44.32 0.76
CA LYS A 194 -45.72 -45.67 0.22
C LYS A 194 -46.16 -46.73 1.25
N GLY A 195 -45.79 -46.58 2.51
CA GLY A 195 -46.21 -47.47 3.61
C GLY A 195 -47.72 -47.51 3.79
N SER A 196 -48.35 -46.33 3.92
CA SER A 196 -49.81 -46.18 4.03
C SER A 196 -50.56 -46.70 2.80
N LYS A 197 -50.01 -46.53 1.59
CA LYS A 197 -50.57 -47.11 0.35
C LYS A 197 -50.55 -48.64 0.38
N ARG A 198 -49.45 -49.27 0.83
CA ARG A 198 -49.36 -50.73 0.97
C ARG A 198 -50.37 -51.25 2.00
N GLN A 199 -50.48 -50.62 3.16
CA GLN A 199 -51.46 -50.97 4.19
C GLN A 199 -52.90 -50.88 3.67
N ASN A 200 -53.26 -49.78 3.00
CA ASN A 200 -54.57 -49.64 2.38
C ASN A 200 -54.85 -50.72 1.34
N LYS A 201 -53.85 -51.12 0.54
CA LYS A 201 -54.00 -52.23 -0.41
C LYS A 201 -54.31 -53.55 0.30
N ILE A 202 -53.63 -53.85 1.41
CA ILE A 202 -53.88 -55.04 2.23
C ILE A 202 -55.27 -55.01 2.85
N LEU A 203 -55.67 -53.88 3.46
CA LEU A 203 -56.98 -53.72 4.08
C LEU A 203 -58.12 -53.86 3.07
N ARG A 204 -57.97 -53.28 1.87
CA ARG A 204 -58.94 -53.47 0.78
C ARG A 204 -59.03 -54.94 0.35
N ALA A 205 -57.89 -55.62 0.19
CA ALA A 205 -57.89 -57.05 -0.14
C ALA A 205 -58.52 -57.91 0.97
N ALA A 206 -58.32 -57.58 2.25
CA ALA A 206 -58.96 -58.25 3.38
C ALA A 206 -60.47 -57.99 3.41
N ALA A 207 -60.89 -56.74 3.18
CA ALA A 207 -62.31 -56.38 3.09
C ALA A 207 -63.01 -57.10 1.93
N GLU A 208 -62.39 -57.20 0.76
CA GLU A 208 -62.91 -57.98 -0.37
C GLU A 208 -63.01 -59.46 -0.03
N ARG A 209 -61.96 -60.07 0.56
CA ARG A 209 -62.02 -61.46 1.03
C ARG A 209 -63.15 -61.70 2.03
N ALA A 210 -63.35 -60.79 2.98
CA ALA A 210 -64.44 -60.87 3.95
C ALA A 210 -65.82 -60.76 3.28
N ARG A 211 -65.98 -59.84 2.31
CA ARG A 211 -67.22 -59.71 1.51
C ARG A 211 -67.52 -60.97 0.71
N SER A 212 -66.53 -61.50 -0.02
CA SER A 212 -66.68 -62.74 -0.79
C SER A 212 -67.00 -63.93 0.10
N SER A 213 -66.36 -64.03 1.27
CA SER A 213 -66.64 -65.07 2.27
C SER A 213 -68.05 -64.97 2.85
N ALA A 214 -68.50 -63.76 3.23
CA ALA A 214 -69.85 -63.53 3.74
C ALA A 214 -70.93 -63.86 2.69
N TYR A 215 -70.70 -63.49 1.42
CA TYR A 215 -71.59 -63.84 0.31
C TYR A 215 -71.66 -65.35 0.07
N SER A 216 -70.51 -66.03 0.07
CA SER A 216 -70.45 -67.50 -0.04
C SER A 216 -71.19 -68.18 1.12
N ALA A 217 -70.99 -67.72 2.36
CA ALA A 217 -71.69 -68.22 3.53
C ALA A 217 -73.21 -68.04 3.40
N MET A 218 -73.68 -66.86 2.98
CA MET A 218 -75.13 -66.60 2.78
C MET A 218 -75.74 -67.49 1.69
N MET A 219 -75.02 -67.78 0.61
CA MET A 219 -75.49 -68.70 -0.42
C MET A 219 -75.52 -70.15 0.07
N MET A 220 -74.53 -70.57 0.86
CA MET A 220 -74.48 -71.90 1.47
C MET A 220 -75.59 -72.09 2.52
N THR A 221 -75.85 -71.09 3.37
CA THR A 221 -76.98 -71.13 4.32
C THR A 221 -78.32 -71.12 3.61
N LYS A 222 -78.46 -70.39 2.49
CA LYS A 222 -79.68 -70.41 1.67
C LYS A 222 -79.91 -71.77 1.00
N GLN A 223 -78.86 -72.44 0.55
CA GLN A 223 -78.94 -73.81 0.04
C GLN A 223 -79.28 -74.80 1.15
N ARG A 224 -78.69 -74.65 2.34
CA ARG A 224 -78.99 -75.48 3.50
C ARG A 224 -80.43 -75.30 4.02
N ALA A 225 -80.93 -74.07 4.10
CA ALA A 225 -82.32 -73.78 4.46
C ALA A 225 -83.32 -74.38 3.45
N ARG A 226 -82.95 -74.50 2.16
CA ARG A 226 -83.75 -75.24 1.17
C ARG A 226 -83.68 -76.76 1.34
N ALA A 227 -82.59 -77.28 1.90
CA ALA A 227 -82.44 -78.71 2.21
C ALA A 227 -83.13 -79.09 3.53
N GLU A 228 -83.29 -78.14 4.47
CA GLU A 228 -83.91 -78.36 5.78
C GLU A 228 -85.45 -78.22 5.77
N ASP A 229 -86.09 -77.80 4.66
CA ASP A 229 -87.56 -77.77 4.48
C ASP A 229 -88.15 -79.17 4.14
N GLN A 230 -87.41 -80.23 4.47
CA GLN A 230 -87.76 -81.62 4.21
C GLN A 230 -87.34 -82.55 5.37
N SER A 231 -87.55 -82.14 6.63
CA SER A 231 -87.76 -83.03 7.80
C SER A 231 -88.07 -82.27 9.10
N CYS A 232 -89.13 -82.67 9.81
CA CYS A 232 -89.43 -82.28 11.21
C CYS A 232 -88.87 -83.34 12.20
N PRO A 233 -89.03 -83.19 13.53
CA PRO A 233 -88.34 -82.29 14.47
C PRO A 233 -87.68 -83.08 15.65
N GLU A 234 -86.92 -82.43 16.55
CA GLU A 234 -86.93 -82.66 18.03
C GLU A 234 -85.69 -82.11 18.81
N ASN A 235 -86.01 -81.37 19.88
CA ASN A 235 -85.42 -81.37 21.25
C ASN A 235 -83.98 -80.90 21.57
N GLY A 236 -83.90 -80.11 22.65
CA GLY A 236 -82.79 -80.06 23.62
C GLY A 236 -81.88 -78.82 23.54
N ASP A 237 -82.06 -77.75 24.33
CA ASP A 237 -81.79 -77.56 25.77
C ASP A 237 -80.35 -77.04 26.07
N ALA A 238 -80.25 -76.23 27.14
CA ALA A 238 -79.09 -75.60 27.79
C ALA A 238 -78.46 -74.34 27.13
N SER A 239 -78.62 -73.13 27.72
CA SER A 239 -77.80 -72.56 28.83
C SER A 239 -76.37 -72.20 28.36
N VAL A 240 -75.91 -70.94 28.34
CA VAL A 240 -75.40 -70.17 29.51
C VAL A 240 -75.04 -68.74 29.02
N GLN A 241 -75.58 -67.70 29.66
CA GLN A 241 -74.92 -66.39 29.89
C GLN A 241 -73.99 -66.53 31.11
N PRO A 242 -72.87 -65.79 31.30
CA PRO A 242 -72.95 -64.36 31.64
C PRO A 242 -71.68 -63.47 31.41
N THR A 243 -71.85 -62.15 31.65
CA THR A 243 -70.95 -61.16 32.30
C THR A 243 -69.44 -61.19 31.97
N GLY A 244 -68.77 -60.11 31.52
CA GLY A 244 -68.64 -58.82 32.22
C GLY A 244 -67.34 -58.79 33.06
N ASP A 245 -66.27 -58.11 32.59
CA ASP A 245 -65.21 -57.43 33.38
C ASP A 245 -64.15 -56.83 32.39
N VAL A 246 -63.84 -55.53 32.38
CA VAL A 246 -62.95 -54.73 33.27
C VAL A 246 -61.45 -54.98 33.04
N ARG A 247 -60.67 -53.87 33.03
CA ARG A 247 -59.19 -53.67 32.90
C ARG A 247 -58.65 -53.57 31.46
N SER A 248 -57.77 -52.64 31.08
CA SER A 248 -57.01 -51.59 31.77
C SER A 248 -56.45 -50.59 30.74
N ARG A 249 -56.31 -49.33 31.16
CA ARG A 249 -55.35 -48.33 30.63
C ARG A 249 -53.92 -48.90 30.48
N PRO A 250 -53.06 -48.24 29.69
CA PRO A 250 -52.11 -47.35 30.37
C PRO A 250 -52.10 -45.93 29.81
N SER A 251 -51.78 -45.03 30.73
CA SER A 251 -51.42 -43.63 30.52
C SER A 251 -49.90 -43.52 30.66
N SER A 252 -49.22 -42.83 29.74
CA SER A 252 -47.97 -42.09 29.98
C SER A 252 -47.79 -41.10 28.81
N SER A 253 -48.02 -39.79 28.95
CA SER A 253 -47.21 -38.76 29.63
C SER A 253 -45.81 -38.54 29.01
N GLY A 254 -45.63 -37.34 28.44
CA GLY A 254 -44.36 -36.76 27.97
C GLY A 254 -44.62 -35.70 26.89
N VAL A 255 -45.17 -34.53 27.22
CA VAL A 255 -44.45 -33.29 27.58
C VAL A 255 -43.34 -32.92 26.58
N SER A 256 -43.64 -31.99 25.66
CA SER A 256 -42.77 -30.83 25.33
C SER A 256 -43.59 -29.84 24.48
N ARG A 257 -44.19 -28.80 25.07
CA ARG A 257 -43.67 -27.42 25.11
C ARG A 257 -43.02 -26.98 23.79
N GLY A 258 -43.71 -26.10 23.05
CA GLY A 258 -43.15 -25.46 21.86
C GLY A 258 -44.03 -24.38 21.22
N ARG A 259 -44.24 -23.27 21.95
CA ARG A 259 -44.49 -21.90 21.46
C ARG A 259 -45.32 -21.71 20.17
N THR A 260 -46.54 -21.25 20.38
CA THR A 260 -47.20 -20.21 19.58
C THR A 260 -46.28 -18.99 19.46
N LEU A 261 -45.82 -18.69 18.25
CA LEU A 261 -45.50 -17.33 17.82
C LEU A 261 -46.40 -17.03 16.62
N ALA A 262 -47.41 -16.21 16.89
CA ALA A 262 -48.06 -15.40 15.89
C ALA A 262 -47.00 -14.48 15.29
N LEU A 263 -46.79 -14.55 13.97
CA LEU A 263 -46.17 -13.46 13.24
C LEU A 263 -47.03 -13.13 12.02
N ALA A 264 -47.43 -11.87 12.01
CA ALA A 264 -48.20 -11.15 11.03
C ALA A 264 -47.97 -11.58 9.58
N VAL A 265 -49.08 -11.98 8.94
CA VAL A 265 -49.28 -11.80 7.50
C VAL A 265 -49.26 -10.29 7.25
N ARG A 266 -48.16 -9.79 6.70
CA ARG A 266 -48.08 -8.42 6.19
C ARG A 266 -47.99 -8.48 4.67
N GLN A 267 -49.06 -7.97 4.05
CA GLN A 267 -49.11 -7.57 2.65
C GLN A 267 -47.87 -6.72 2.30
N GLY A 268 -47.21 -7.09 1.22
CA GLY A 268 -46.11 -6.36 0.61
C GLY A 268 -46.03 -6.74 -0.85
N HIS A 269 -46.56 -5.85 -1.68
CA HIS A 269 -46.47 -5.85 -3.13
C HIS A 269 -45.02 -6.04 -3.60
N ALA A 270 -44.80 -6.92 -4.58
CA ALA A 270 -43.71 -6.78 -5.53
C ALA A 270 -44.05 -7.53 -6.82
N ALA A 271 -43.86 -6.81 -7.92
CA ALA A 271 -44.38 -7.09 -9.23
C ALA A 271 -43.83 -8.37 -9.86
N ALA A 272 -44.75 -9.09 -10.51
CA ALA A 272 -44.44 -10.03 -11.56
C ALA A 272 -43.90 -9.27 -12.77
N LEU A 273 -42.64 -9.52 -13.12
CA LEU A 273 -42.18 -9.42 -14.51
C LEU A 273 -41.75 -10.82 -14.94
N VAL A 274 -42.66 -11.41 -15.70
CA VAL A 274 -42.49 -12.59 -16.54
C VAL A 274 -41.45 -12.29 -17.62
N PRO A 275 -40.59 -13.25 -17.98
CA PRO A 275 -40.32 -13.47 -19.39
C PRO A 275 -40.87 -14.82 -19.83
N THR A 276 -41.88 -14.70 -20.67
CA THR A 276 -42.55 -15.72 -21.46
C THR A 276 -41.56 -16.36 -22.42
N GLY A 277 -41.63 -17.68 -22.56
CA GLY A 277 -41.28 -18.36 -23.81
C GLY A 277 -39.95 -19.09 -23.79
N MET A 278 -39.98 -20.36 -23.37
CA MET A 278 -39.10 -21.38 -23.95
C MET A 278 -39.96 -22.52 -24.47
N PRO A 279 -39.78 -22.93 -25.73
CA PRO A 279 -40.60 -23.93 -26.38
C PRO A 279 -40.30 -25.32 -25.83
N SER A 280 -41.38 -26.08 -25.65
CA SER A 280 -41.39 -27.53 -25.49
C SER A 280 -40.67 -28.18 -26.67
N VAL A 281 -39.43 -28.63 -26.45
CA VAL A 281 -38.73 -29.51 -27.38
C VAL A 281 -38.83 -30.93 -26.86
N SER A 282 -39.38 -31.75 -27.74
CA SER A 282 -39.62 -33.17 -27.65
C SER A 282 -38.41 -33.96 -27.20
N SER A 283 -38.70 -34.91 -26.31
CA SER A 283 -38.04 -36.20 -26.18
C SER A 283 -37.55 -36.75 -27.53
N GLU A 284 -36.24 -36.73 -27.78
CA GLU A 284 -35.52 -37.76 -28.51
C GLU A 284 -33.99 -37.55 -28.42
N MET A 285 -33.27 -38.66 -28.28
CA MET A 285 -31.81 -38.84 -28.27
C MET A 285 -31.06 -38.42 -26.99
N LEU A 286 -30.73 -39.44 -26.17
CA LEU A 286 -29.65 -39.43 -25.19
C LEU A 286 -28.33 -39.04 -25.91
N PRO A 287 -27.76 -37.85 -25.64
CA PRO A 287 -26.41 -37.55 -26.05
C PRO A 287 -25.47 -38.25 -25.08
N ASP A 288 -24.54 -39.00 -25.65
CA ASP A 288 -23.38 -39.59 -24.99
C ASP A 288 -22.78 -38.62 -23.94
N GLY A 289 -22.85 -38.99 -22.67
CA GLY A 289 -22.53 -38.14 -21.51
C GLY A 289 -21.04 -37.81 -21.36
N GLY A 290 -20.18 -38.25 -22.28
CA GLY A 290 -18.74 -38.01 -22.23
C GLY A 290 -18.32 -36.57 -22.51
N GLY A 291 -19.11 -35.80 -23.28
CA GLY A 291 -18.69 -34.46 -23.72
C GLY A 291 -18.70 -33.37 -22.62
N SER A 292 -19.48 -33.54 -21.55
CA SER A 292 -19.47 -32.62 -20.40
C SER A 292 -18.34 -32.96 -19.43
N GLU A 293 -18.07 -34.24 -19.22
CA GLU A 293 -16.96 -34.73 -18.41
C GLU A 293 -15.61 -34.28 -18.97
N GLU A 294 -15.42 -34.40 -20.29
CA GLU A 294 -14.20 -33.95 -20.97
C GLU A 294 -13.96 -32.44 -20.79
N ARG A 295 -15.01 -31.61 -20.86
CA ARG A 295 -14.91 -30.16 -20.60
C ARG A 295 -14.53 -29.85 -19.16
N TYR A 296 -15.01 -30.61 -18.18
CA TYR A 296 -14.61 -30.42 -16.78
C TYR A 296 -13.16 -30.84 -16.54
N LEU A 297 -12.72 -31.93 -17.16
CA LEU A 297 -11.33 -32.37 -17.08
C LEU A 297 -10.37 -31.34 -17.69
N ASP A 298 -10.72 -30.77 -18.84
CA ASP A 298 -9.96 -29.68 -19.47
C ASP A 298 -9.92 -28.42 -18.58
N ALA A 299 -11.05 -28.04 -17.97
CA ALA A 299 -11.09 -26.92 -17.04
C ALA A 299 -10.21 -27.15 -15.80
N ILE A 300 -10.22 -28.36 -15.23
CA ILE A 300 -9.37 -28.74 -14.11
C ILE A 300 -7.89 -28.69 -14.51
N LYS A 301 -7.54 -29.17 -15.70
CA LYS A 301 -6.18 -29.12 -16.22
C LYS A 301 -5.70 -27.67 -16.37
N HIS A 302 -6.52 -26.80 -16.98
CA HIS A 302 -6.21 -25.38 -17.12
C HIS A 302 -6.04 -24.68 -15.77
N LEU A 303 -6.92 -24.96 -14.80
CA LEU A 303 -6.81 -24.39 -13.44
C LEU A 303 -5.56 -24.87 -12.71
N ARG A 304 -5.17 -26.15 -12.86
CA ARG A 304 -3.92 -26.67 -12.29
C ARG A 304 -2.69 -26.00 -12.90
N GLU A 305 -2.66 -25.84 -14.22
CA GLU A 305 -1.58 -25.11 -14.90
C GLU A 305 -1.51 -23.66 -14.42
N SER A 306 -2.65 -22.98 -14.30
CA SER A 306 -2.71 -21.61 -13.76
C SER A 306 -2.17 -21.53 -12.33
N LEU A 307 -2.58 -22.45 -11.45
CA LEU A 307 -2.08 -22.53 -10.08
C LEU A 307 -0.55 -22.75 -10.04
N THR A 308 -0.01 -23.61 -10.91
CA THR A 308 1.44 -23.83 -10.97
C THR A 308 2.21 -22.59 -11.45
N ARG A 309 1.65 -21.82 -12.40
CA ARG A 309 2.23 -20.54 -12.85
C ARG A 309 2.23 -19.52 -11.70
N GLU A 310 1.12 -19.35 -11.00
CA GLU A 310 1.03 -18.43 -9.86
C GLU A 310 1.96 -18.82 -8.71
N GLN A 311 2.04 -20.12 -8.38
CA GLN A 311 2.99 -20.61 -7.37
C GLN A 311 4.45 -20.36 -7.78
N HIS A 312 4.76 -20.42 -9.08
CA HIS A 312 6.09 -20.09 -9.58
C HIS A 312 6.35 -18.58 -9.48
N THR A 313 5.39 -17.73 -9.84
CA THR A 313 5.47 -16.27 -9.69
C THR A 313 5.67 -15.87 -8.23
N VAL A 314 4.92 -16.47 -7.28
CA VAL A 314 5.10 -16.21 -5.85
C VAL A 314 6.50 -16.61 -5.38
N ARG A 315 7.02 -17.78 -5.81
CA ARG A 315 8.40 -18.21 -5.49
C ARG A 315 9.44 -17.24 -6.07
N MET A 316 9.26 -16.81 -7.32
CA MET A 316 10.09 -15.81 -7.98
C MET A 316 10.09 -14.46 -7.24
N LEU A 317 8.91 -13.95 -6.86
CA LEU A 317 8.77 -12.69 -6.13
C LEU A 317 9.33 -12.79 -4.70
N GLN A 318 9.16 -13.93 -4.03
CA GLN A 318 9.80 -14.20 -2.75
C GLN A 318 11.33 -14.19 -2.87
N ALA A 319 11.89 -14.84 -3.90
CA ALA A 319 13.33 -14.83 -4.18
C ALA A 319 13.85 -13.44 -4.57
N ALA A 320 13.09 -12.67 -5.36
CA ALA A 320 13.44 -11.30 -5.71
C ALA A 320 13.43 -10.39 -4.47
N ARG A 321 12.43 -10.55 -3.60
CA ARG A 321 12.31 -9.82 -2.33
C ARG A 321 13.42 -10.19 -1.34
N SER A 322 13.80 -11.47 -1.24
CA SER A 322 14.97 -11.84 -0.45
C SER A 322 16.25 -11.25 -1.04
N ASN A 323 16.39 -11.18 -2.37
CA ASN A 323 17.56 -10.56 -3.01
C ASN A 323 17.63 -9.04 -2.79
N THR A 324 16.51 -8.31 -2.83
CA THR A 324 16.52 -6.88 -2.52
C THR A 324 16.85 -6.62 -1.06
N TYR A 325 16.39 -7.48 -0.14
CA TYR A 325 16.83 -7.42 1.24
C TYR A 325 18.26 -7.93 1.43
N CYS A 326 18.83 -8.81 0.62
CA CYS A 326 20.22 -9.23 0.78
C CYS A 326 21.23 -8.20 0.26
N LYS A 327 20.82 -7.25 -0.58
CA LYS A 327 21.69 -6.14 -0.99
C LYS A 327 21.93 -5.21 0.19
N LYS A 328 23.17 -5.14 0.68
CA LYS A 328 23.59 -4.15 1.68
C LYS A 328 23.21 -2.77 1.15
N SER A 329 22.56 -1.97 1.98
CA SER A 329 22.29 -0.57 1.61
C SER A 329 23.63 0.15 1.49
N GLU A 330 23.78 1.09 0.56
CA GLU A 330 24.99 1.92 0.46
C GLU A 330 25.31 2.62 1.79
N MET A 331 24.27 2.99 2.56
CA MET A 331 24.41 3.55 3.90
C MET A 331 24.96 2.55 4.93
N GLU A 332 24.63 1.26 4.77
CA GLU A 332 25.15 0.19 5.61
C GLU A 332 26.62 -0.07 5.30
N GLU A 333 27.00 -0.09 4.03
CA GLU A 333 28.41 -0.18 3.63
C GLU A 333 29.21 1.02 4.11
N LEU A 334 28.64 2.23 4.04
CA LEU A 334 29.26 3.44 4.57
C LEU A 334 29.44 3.34 6.09
N PHE A 335 28.40 2.93 6.83
CA PHE A 335 28.47 2.74 8.28
C PHE A 335 29.57 1.73 8.66
N LEU A 336 29.59 0.57 8.00
CA LEU A 336 30.62 -0.45 8.24
C LEU A 336 32.02 0.07 7.91
N LYS A 337 32.20 0.81 6.80
CA LYS A 337 33.48 1.46 6.48
C LYS A 337 33.91 2.46 7.56
N CYS A 338 32.99 3.28 8.06
CA CYS A 338 33.28 4.23 9.13
C CYS A 338 33.65 3.53 10.45
N VAL A 339 32.97 2.43 10.79
CA VAL A 339 33.30 1.62 11.98
C VAL A 339 34.67 0.96 11.83
N ASP A 340 34.97 0.38 10.66
CA ASP A 340 36.27 -0.24 10.37
C ASP A 340 37.41 0.79 10.38
N GLU A 341 37.18 1.98 9.83
CA GLU A 341 38.15 3.09 9.86
C GLU A 341 38.37 3.58 11.29
N ALA A 342 37.31 3.79 12.07
CA ALA A 342 37.42 4.17 13.48
C ALA A 342 38.14 3.10 14.32
N ARG A 343 37.88 1.81 14.06
CA ARG A 343 38.55 0.69 14.73
C ARG A 343 40.04 0.62 14.35
N ARG A 344 40.37 0.85 13.08
CA ARG A 344 41.77 0.93 12.60
C ARG A 344 42.51 2.08 13.27
N ASP A 345 41.87 3.25 13.35
CA ASP A 345 42.39 4.44 14.04
C ASP A 345 42.62 4.20 15.53
N TYR A 346 41.68 3.55 16.19
CA TYR A 346 41.77 3.17 17.59
C TYR A 346 42.96 2.23 17.83
N MET A 347 43.14 1.20 16.99
CA MET A 347 44.27 0.27 17.11
C MET A 347 45.61 0.96 16.85
N ALA A 348 45.69 1.88 15.88
CA ALA A 348 46.90 2.66 15.61
C ALA A 348 47.26 3.58 16.80
N LYS A 349 46.26 4.23 17.40
CA LYS A 349 46.44 5.13 18.56
C LYS A 349 46.75 4.38 19.86
N LYS A 350 46.29 3.13 20.02
CA LYS A 350 46.58 2.31 21.21
C LYS A 350 48.09 2.10 21.44
N HIS A 351 48.89 2.12 20.37
CA HIS A 351 50.35 2.01 20.46
C HIS A 351 51.05 3.35 20.78
N LEU A 352 50.37 4.48 20.64
CA LEU A 352 50.92 5.81 20.92
C LEU A 352 50.51 6.25 22.33
N ARG A 353 51.43 6.17 23.30
CA ARG A 353 51.22 6.58 24.71
C ARG A 353 51.12 8.11 24.89
N LYS A 354 50.13 8.75 24.27
CA LYS A 354 49.78 10.14 24.58
C LYS A 354 48.60 10.18 25.56
N PRO A 355 48.60 11.09 26.54
CA PRO A 355 47.44 11.28 27.42
C PRO A 355 46.24 11.69 26.56
N VAL A 356 45.20 10.87 26.59
CA VAL A 356 43.99 11.05 25.78
C VAL A 356 42.96 11.82 26.62
N SER A 357 42.25 12.76 26.01
CA SER A 357 41.12 13.45 26.65
C SER A 357 39.98 12.46 26.99
N ASP A 358 39.28 12.68 28.11
CA ASP A 358 38.17 11.83 28.59
C ASP A 358 37.12 11.53 27.51
N LYS A 359 36.78 12.52 26.66
CA LYS A 359 35.82 12.34 25.55
C LYS A 359 36.26 11.25 24.58
N GLN A 360 37.55 11.17 24.35
CA GLN A 360 38.16 10.28 23.39
C GLN A 360 38.40 8.90 24.02
N GLN A 361 38.56 8.83 25.34
CA GLN A 361 38.49 7.59 26.10
C GLN A 361 37.10 6.93 26.03
N ILE A 362 36.03 7.73 26.13
CA ILE A 362 34.64 7.24 25.96
C ILE A 362 34.41 6.75 24.53
N PHE A 363 34.83 7.51 23.52
CA PHE A 363 34.72 7.10 22.12
C PHE A 363 35.44 5.77 21.86
N ASN A 364 36.66 5.64 22.38
CA ASN A 364 37.43 4.40 22.29
C ASN A 364 36.75 3.23 22.98
N ALA A 365 36.09 3.46 24.13
CA ALA A 365 35.32 2.43 24.82
C ALA A 365 34.08 1.99 24.02
N ILE A 366 33.41 2.91 23.33
CA ILE A 366 32.26 2.62 22.47
C ILE A 366 32.68 1.82 21.23
N VAL A 367 33.73 2.24 20.54
CA VAL A 367 34.24 1.54 19.33
C VAL A 367 34.88 0.19 19.68
N GLY A 368 35.42 0.06 20.90
CA GLY A 368 35.99 -1.18 21.40
C GLY A 368 34.96 -2.22 21.87
N ASN A 369 33.71 -1.83 22.12
CA ASN A 369 32.67 -2.73 22.60
C ASN A 369 31.79 -3.19 21.43
N GLU A 370 31.91 -4.46 21.05
CA GLU A 370 31.17 -5.03 19.90
C GLU A 370 29.66 -5.04 20.14
N ASP A 371 29.21 -5.30 21.37
CA ASP A 371 27.77 -5.36 21.69
C ASP A 371 27.09 -3.99 21.48
N VAL A 372 27.80 -2.90 21.77
CA VAL A 372 27.30 -1.54 21.54
C VAL A 372 27.20 -1.24 20.05
N LEU A 373 28.21 -1.64 19.26
CA LEU A 373 28.19 -1.49 17.80
C LEU A 373 27.08 -2.33 17.16
N VAL A 374 26.86 -3.55 17.63
CA VAL A 374 25.75 -4.40 17.20
C VAL A 374 24.41 -3.74 17.55
N SER A 375 24.24 -3.23 18.77
CA SER A 375 23.00 -2.54 19.17
C SER A 375 22.73 -1.28 18.35
N LEU A 376 23.78 -0.50 18.03
CA LEU A 376 23.70 0.65 17.13
C LEU A 376 23.29 0.23 15.72
N TYR A 377 23.91 -0.82 15.19
CA TYR A 377 23.58 -1.39 13.89
C TYR A 377 22.12 -1.87 13.85
N GLU A 378 21.64 -2.58 14.88
CA GLU A 378 20.26 -3.04 14.96
C GLU A 378 19.25 -1.89 15.01
N ARG A 379 19.60 -0.77 15.67
CA ARG A 379 18.75 0.43 15.75
C ARG A 379 18.74 1.24 14.45
N LEU A 380 19.89 1.32 13.77
CA LEU A 380 20.03 2.06 12.52
C LEU A 380 19.43 1.29 11.33
N PHE A 381 19.42 -0.05 11.39
CA PHE A 381 18.91 -0.92 10.33
C PHE A 381 17.87 -1.93 10.83
N PRO A 382 16.69 -1.49 11.33
CA PRO A 382 15.69 -2.36 11.94
C PRO A 382 15.16 -3.47 11.01
N HIS A 383 15.14 -3.19 9.70
CA HIS A 383 14.65 -4.10 8.69
C HIS A 383 15.52 -5.36 8.50
N ARG A 384 16.79 -5.34 8.93
CA ARG A 384 17.67 -6.52 8.87
C ARG A 384 17.56 -7.40 10.10
N THR A 385 17.36 -6.79 11.26
CA THR A 385 17.25 -7.48 12.55
C THR A 385 16.03 -8.41 12.60
N GLY A 386 14.94 -8.03 11.93
CA GLY A 386 13.74 -8.87 11.81
C GLY A 386 13.96 -10.15 10.99
N ILE A 387 14.76 -10.09 9.93
CA ILE A 387 15.00 -11.22 9.00
C ILE A 387 15.94 -12.25 9.64
N ALA A 388 17.00 -11.80 10.32
CA ALA A 388 17.91 -12.69 11.02
C ALA A 388 17.22 -13.47 12.15
N ARG A 389 16.28 -12.81 12.86
CA ARG A 389 15.48 -13.48 13.90
C ARG A 389 14.44 -14.43 13.32
N SER A 390 13.79 -14.08 12.21
CA SER A 390 12.78 -14.97 11.60
C SER A 390 13.38 -16.21 10.94
N LEU A 391 14.63 -16.15 10.48
CA LEU A 391 15.35 -17.29 9.89
C LEU A 391 16.14 -18.11 10.93
N GLY A 392 16.47 -17.51 12.08
CA GLY A 392 17.31 -18.14 13.13
C GLY A 392 16.57 -18.98 14.17
N THR A 393 15.24 -18.89 14.28
CA THR A 393 14.45 -19.70 15.25
C THR A 393 13.61 -20.79 14.56
N GLY A 394 14.14 -21.35 13.48
CA GLY A 394 13.54 -22.50 12.78
C GLY A 394 13.87 -23.86 13.39
N GLU A 395 14.28 -23.93 14.66
CA GLU A 395 14.52 -25.18 15.37
C GLU A 395 13.57 -25.35 16.56
N VAL A 396 12.76 -26.41 16.46
CA VAL A 396 12.10 -27.15 17.54
C VAL A 396 10.93 -26.45 18.24
N LEU A 397 9.76 -26.41 17.58
CA LEU A 397 8.49 -26.59 18.28
C LEU A 397 8.17 -28.08 18.35
N ASP A 398 8.82 -28.71 19.32
CA ASP A 398 8.43 -29.97 19.92
C ASP A 398 7.24 -29.74 20.86
N VAL A 399 6.30 -30.68 20.81
CA VAL A 399 5.25 -31.05 21.77
C VAL A 399 4.74 -29.96 22.74
N ARG A 400 3.48 -29.55 22.52
CA ARG A 400 2.62 -29.01 23.59
C ARG A 400 2.31 -30.11 24.62
N PRO A 401 2.60 -29.94 25.92
CA PRO A 401 2.01 -30.80 26.93
C PRO A 401 0.60 -30.29 27.27
N VAL A 402 -0.35 -31.22 27.20
CA VAL A 402 -1.67 -31.14 27.82
C VAL A 402 -1.49 -31.37 29.33
N SER A 403 -1.94 -30.43 30.18
CA SER A 403 -2.47 -30.71 31.53
C SER A 403 -3.07 -29.47 32.22
N THR A 404 -4.41 -29.37 32.14
CA THR A 404 -5.38 -29.18 33.26
C THR A 404 -5.33 -27.96 34.24
N PRO A 405 -6.43 -27.67 35.00
CA PRO A 405 -6.93 -26.29 35.21
C PRO A 405 -6.98 -25.83 36.69
N ARG A 406 -7.47 -24.59 36.89
CA ARG A 406 -8.01 -23.93 38.12
C ARG A 406 -7.15 -22.83 38.77
N GLY A 407 -7.85 -21.76 39.15
CA GLY A 407 -7.46 -20.72 40.11
C GLY A 407 -7.54 -19.33 39.48
N ALA A 408 -8.69 -18.63 39.48
CA ALA A 408 -9.26 -17.83 40.58
C ALA A 408 -8.44 -16.57 40.95
N CYS A 409 -9.19 -15.48 41.20
CA CYS A 409 -8.78 -14.14 41.65
C CYS A 409 -8.31 -13.18 40.54
N ALA A 410 -8.74 -11.91 40.45
CA ALA A 410 -9.71 -11.12 41.19
C ALA A 410 -10.02 -9.85 40.37
N ASP A 411 -11.29 -9.43 40.42
CA ASP A 411 -11.74 -8.07 40.07
C ASP A 411 -11.09 -7.03 41.01
N PRO A 412 -10.86 -5.80 40.52
CA PRO A 412 -11.20 -4.66 41.34
C PRO A 412 -12.02 -3.61 40.57
N HIS A 413 -13.22 -3.38 41.10
CA HIS A 413 -13.83 -2.07 41.34
C HIS A 413 -13.40 -0.88 40.48
N LEU A 414 -14.31 -0.42 39.61
CA LEU A 414 -14.48 1.01 39.35
C LEU A 414 -15.93 1.44 39.60
N ARG A 415 -16.07 2.24 40.67
CA ARG A 415 -17.19 3.10 41.05
C ARG A 415 -17.51 4.07 39.90
N ASN A 416 -18.76 4.18 39.44
CA ASN A 416 -19.85 5.03 39.96
C ASN A 416 -19.66 6.55 39.83
N LEU A 417 -20.64 7.16 39.13
CA LEU A 417 -21.19 8.54 39.14
C LEU A 417 -20.68 9.55 38.07
N PRO A 418 -21.50 10.55 37.66
CA PRO A 418 -22.96 10.53 37.42
C PRO A 418 -23.43 11.30 36.14
N HIS A 419 -24.74 11.15 35.89
CA HIS A 419 -25.65 12.00 35.12
C HIS A 419 -25.30 13.49 34.99
N GLU A 420 -25.50 14.05 33.78
CA GLU A 420 -26.23 15.33 33.57
C GLU A 420 -26.93 15.41 32.18
N HIS A 421 -28.21 15.74 32.26
CA HIS A 421 -29.03 16.63 31.41
C HIS A 421 -29.13 16.52 29.88
N THR A 422 -30.30 16.01 29.45
CA THR A 422 -31.31 16.66 28.57
C THR A 422 -31.02 18.04 27.97
N ALA A 423 -31.03 18.11 26.64
CA ALA A 423 -31.69 19.11 25.77
C ALA A 423 -31.47 18.61 24.32
N GLY A 424 -32.38 18.63 23.34
CA GLY A 424 -33.62 19.34 23.13
C GLY A 424 -33.69 19.56 21.62
N CYS A 425 -34.70 18.99 20.95
CA CYS A 425 -35.04 19.26 19.56
C CYS A 425 -35.26 20.77 19.32
N VAL A 426 -34.73 21.34 18.24
CA VAL A 426 -35.41 22.36 17.43
C VAL A 426 -34.94 22.27 15.97
N HIS A 427 -35.95 22.17 15.09
CA HIS A 427 -36.06 22.39 13.63
C HIS A 427 -35.06 21.83 12.63
#